data_AF-A0AA38FEF0-F1
#
_entry.id   AF-A0AA38FEF0-F1
#
_cell.length_a   1.000
_cell.length_b   1.000
_cell.length_c   1.000
_cell.angle_alpha   90.00
_cell.angle_beta   90.00
_cell.angle_gamma   90.00
#
_symmetry.space_group_name_H-M   'P 1'
#
loop_
_entity.id
_entity.type
_entity.pdbx_description
1 polymer ?
#
loop_
_entity_poly.entity_id
_entity_poly.type
_entity_poly.pdbx_seq_one_letter_code
_entity_poly.pdbx_strand_id
1 'polypeptide(L)'
;SRVRGDDAHAGGDNEDEDEDEERRWEEEQFRKGFGKRVDDASNRVGAAPPVASPSSNTVVPSSFQSTGYVGSGHTAAPIWAASGVSRSVEVMSMAQQAEVANRALQESLQRLRETHGRTKSDLYRVDENLSRSLTNVTILEKSLASAGEKYIFMQKLREFVAVLCDFLQDKAPYIEELEEQMQRLHEERATAIVERRASDDADEMVEVDAAINAAKSVLNKGGGSATAAAAAAAAAQAASLAARDGLNLPPQLDEFGRDVNLQKRTEIKRRAEARKQRRARVSLNKATSLTASDGTANQNVEGESSSEESDSDCKAYQSSRGELLQTAGHVFGDAVEEFSQLSIVKERLEGWKTLYSSAYRDAYMCLSAPAIFSPYVRLELLKWDPLYEDADLNNMQWHALLFDYGIPENVKDFEPEDADADLVPGLVEKIALPILHHEVAHCWDRLSTRGTKNAIAAVQIILNYIPASNESLQELLAAVRTRLAEAVAELQVPTWSIPLMNAVSQAARIAAYKFGMSVRLLKNIALWKDILAMPVLEQLALDEVLCGKMLPHLRNIVHNIHDAVTRTERVVAALSGVWTGASLSGELKCGSYLIFLL
;
A
#
# COMPACT_ATOMS: atom_id res chain seq x y z
N SER A 1 -9.84 -50.31 -25.56
CA SER A 1 -9.36 -49.74 -26.84
C SER A 1 -8.60 -48.47 -26.50
N ARG A 2 -7.26 -48.40 -26.54
CA ARG A 2 -6.38 -48.29 -27.74
C ARG A 2 -6.98 -47.32 -28.79
N VAL A 3 -6.32 -46.29 -29.34
CA VAL A 3 -4.89 -45.92 -29.40
C VAL A 3 -4.75 -44.51 -30.03
N ARG A 4 -3.75 -43.76 -29.56
CA ARG A 4 -2.77 -42.79 -30.17
C ARG A 4 -3.09 -41.82 -31.31
N GLY A 5 -2.44 -40.65 -31.14
CA GLY A 5 -1.42 -40.02 -32.02
C GLY A 5 -1.04 -38.66 -31.41
N ASP A 6 0.08 -38.47 -30.69
CA ASP A 6 1.52 -38.37 -31.06
C ASP A 6 1.86 -37.28 -32.10
N ASP A 7 2.57 -36.23 -31.63
CA ASP A 7 3.74 -35.51 -32.20
C ASP A 7 4.02 -34.26 -31.32
N ALA A 8 5.04 -34.20 -30.44
CA ALA A 8 6.50 -34.12 -30.59
C ALA A 8 7.08 -32.70 -30.83
N HIS A 9 7.64 -32.08 -29.78
CA HIS A 9 8.87 -31.28 -29.91
C HIS A 9 9.67 -31.23 -28.60
N ALA A 10 10.95 -31.57 -28.72
CA ALA A 10 11.96 -31.70 -27.70
C ALA A 10 12.84 -30.45 -27.65
N GLY A 11 13.36 -30.13 -26.46
CA GLY A 11 14.42 -29.13 -26.29
C GLY A 11 14.62 -28.77 -24.82
N GLY A 12 15.70 -29.27 -24.21
CA GLY A 12 16.15 -28.82 -22.89
C GLY A 12 16.86 -29.87 -22.03
N ASP A 13 17.81 -30.63 -22.56
CA ASP A 13 18.70 -31.54 -21.80
C ASP A 13 20.17 -31.31 -22.24
N ASN A 14 20.64 -30.06 -22.26
CA ASN A 14 22.03 -29.72 -22.66
C ASN A 14 22.79 -28.90 -21.61
N GLU A 15 22.20 -28.53 -20.47
CA GLU A 15 22.91 -27.74 -19.43
C GLU A 15 23.57 -28.64 -18.37
N ASP A 16 23.08 -29.87 -18.16
CA ASP A 16 23.60 -30.78 -17.14
C ASP A 16 24.88 -31.54 -17.56
N GLU A 17 25.14 -31.72 -18.87
CA GLU A 17 26.35 -32.43 -19.34
C GLU A 17 27.62 -31.55 -19.24
N ASP A 18 27.49 -30.23 -19.36
CA ASP A 18 28.60 -29.27 -19.31
C ASP A 18 29.11 -29.07 -17.87
N GLU A 19 28.22 -29.01 -16.87
CA GLU A 19 28.60 -28.91 -15.44
C GLU A 19 29.34 -30.16 -14.95
N ASP A 20 28.95 -31.34 -15.45
CA ASP A 20 29.60 -32.61 -15.13
C ASP A 20 30.96 -32.78 -15.82
N GLU A 21 31.19 -32.17 -16.99
CA GLU A 21 32.53 -32.11 -17.61
C GLU A 21 33.48 -31.17 -16.88
N GLU A 22 33.00 -30.00 -16.44
CA GLU A 22 33.79 -29.03 -15.69
C GLU A 22 34.23 -29.60 -14.34
N ARG A 23 33.31 -30.25 -13.61
CA ARG A 23 33.63 -30.93 -12.34
C ARG A 23 34.64 -32.07 -12.50
N ARG A 24 34.52 -32.86 -13.57
CA ARG A 24 35.50 -33.92 -13.91
C ARG A 24 36.89 -33.34 -14.23
N TRP A 25 36.94 -32.18 -14.89
CA TRP A 25 38.19 -31.50 -15.20
C TRP A 25 38.86 -30.90 -13.95
N GLU A 26 38.08 -30.33 -13.03
CA GLU A 26 38.55 -29.80 -11.75
C GLU A 26 39.13 -30.91 -10.84
N GLU A 27 38.47 -32.06 -10.75
CA GLU A 27 38.96 -33.23 -10.00
C GLU A 27 40.27 -33.80 -10.60
N GLU A 28 40.43 -33.74 -11.93
CA GLU A 28 41.64 -34.17 -12.64
C GLU A 28 42.84 -33.23 -12.35
N GLN A 29 42.60 -31.93 -12.14
CA GLN A 29 43.63 -30.96 -11.72
C GLN A 29 44.04 -31.17 -10.26
N PHE A 30 43.09 -31.45 -9.38
CA PHE A 30 43.37 -31.74 -7.97
C PHE A 30 44.23 -33.01 -7.79
N ARG A 31 43.95 -34.04 -8.59
CA ARG A 31 44.70 -35.32 -8.59
C ARG A 31 46.12 -35.18 -9.13
N LYS A 32 46.36 -34.29 -10.10
CA LYS A 32 47.70 -33.98 -10.62
C LYS A 32 48.51 -33.07 -9.68
N GLY A 33 47.84 -32.23 -8.89
CA GLY A 33 48.47 -31.30 -7.95
C GLY A 33 49.04 -31.93 -6.67
N PHE A 34 48.55 -33.09 -6.23
CA PHE A 34 48.88 -33.65 -4.90
C PHE A 34 49.45 -35.09 -4.86
N GLY A 35 49.79 -35.68 -6.01
CA GLY A 35 50.09 -37.12 -6.07
C GLY A 35 51.50 -37.53 -6.53
N LYS A 36 52.57 -37.22 -5.79
CA LYS A 36 53.75 -38.13 -5.71
C LYS A 36 54.80 -37.71 -4.65
N ARG A 37 54.73 -38.34 -3.48
CA ARG A 37 55.78 -39.23 -2.91
C ARG A 37 55.48 -39.49 -1.44
N VAL A 38 54.95 -40.67 -1.17
CA VAL A 38 55.05 -41.38 0.10
C VAL A 38 55.84 -42.65 -0.20
N ASP A 39 56.85 -42.93 0.65
CA ASP A 39 57.18 -44.26 1.22
C ASP A 39 58.67 -44.29 1.63
N ASP A 40 58.97 -44.40 2.93
CA ASP A 40 59.24 -45.72 3.52
C ASP A 40 59.32 -45.70 5.08
N ALA A 41 58.87 -46.81 5.64
CA ALA A 41 58.75 -47.36 7.00
C ALA A 41 59.60 -46.78 8.17
N SER A 42 58.99 -46.47 9.33
CA SER A 42 58.59 -47.34 10.46
C SER A 42 59.70 -47.66 11.48
N ASN A 43 59.67 -47.03 12.67
CA ASN A 43 59.63 -47.72 13.97
C ASN A 43 59.55 -46.77 15.20
N ARG A 44 58.57 -47.08 16.06
CA ARG A 44 58.52 -47.02 17.54
C ARG A 44 58.80 -45.73 18.35
N VAL A 45 57.69 -45.26 18.95
CA VAL A 45 57.40 -45.06 20.40
C VAL A 45 58.43 -44.30 21.26
N GLY A 46 57.99 -43.15 21.79
CA GLY A 46 58.49 -42.61 23.06
C GLY A 46 58.21 -41.12 23.29
N ALA A 47 57.17 -40.85 24.10
CA ALA A 47 56.97 -39.64 24.93
C ALA A 47 56.74 -38.25 24.25
N ALA A 48 55.84 -37.48 24.88
CA ALA A 48 55.25 -36.21 24.44
C ALA A 48 56.23 -35.04 24.19
N PRO A 49 55.86 -34.09 23.30
CA PRO A 49 55.83 -32.66 23.65
C PRO A 49 54.68 -31.86 22.95
N PRO A 50 54.54 -30.53 23.19
CA PRO A 50 53.24 -29.82 23.12
C PRO A 50 52.96 -29.03 21.83
N VAL A 51 51.66 -28.71 21.69
CA VAL A 51 50.95 -27.63 20.97
C VAL A 51 51.79 -26.66 20.10
N ALA A 52 51.44 -26.56 18.81
CA ALA A 52 51.89 -25.52 17.90
C ALA A 52 50.68 -24.75 17.29
N SER A 53 50.69 -23.43 17.48
CA SER A 53 49.90 -22.43 16.75
C SER A 53 50.71 -21.91 15.55
N PRO A 54 50.06 -21.37 14.49
CA PRO A 54 50.74 -20.95 13.28
C PRO A 54 51.47 -19.61 13.50
N SER A 55 52.72 -19.52 13.07
CA SER A 55 53.49 -18.27 13.10
C SER A 55 53.85 -17.81 11.70
N SER A 56 53.33 -16.63 11.40
CA SER A 56 53.76 -15.61 10.44
C SER A 56 55.24 -15.65 10.01
N ASN A 57 55.48 -15.63 8.70
CA ASN A 57 56.77 -15.29 8.10
C ASN A 57 56.94 -13.77 8.05
N THR A 58 57.88 -13.27 8.84
CA THR A 58 58.37 -11.88 8.74
C THR A 58 59.90 -11.91 8.66
N VAL A 59 60.40 -11.45 7.51
CA VAL A 59 61.79 -11.01 7.26
C VAL A 59 61.98 -9.70 8.05
N VAL A 60 63.04 -9.43 8.82
CA VAL A 60 64.46 -9.01 8.55
C VAL A 60 65.09 -8.77 9.96
N PRO A 61 66.35 -8.30 10.20
CA PRO A 61 67.56 -8.13 9.38
C PRO A 61 68.86 -8.69 10.03
N SER A 62 69.98 -8.65 9.33
CA SER A 62 71.31 -8.95 9.90
C SER A 62 72.32 -7.85 9.60
N SER A 63 73.05 -7.45 10.64
CA SER A 63 74.17 -6.51 10.62
C SER A 63 75.49 -7.21 10.95
N PHE A 64 76.55 -6.75 10.27
CA PHE A 64 78.00 -6.77 10.59
C PHE A 64 78.33 -6.80 12.12
N GLN A 65 79.43 -7.35 12.67
CA GLN A 65 80.84 -7.51 12.21
C GLN A 65 81.69 -8.34 13.24
N SER A 66 82.83 -8.94 12.82
CA SER A 66 84.13 -9.17 13.56
C SER A 66 84.15 -10.08 14.84
N THR A 67 85.10 -10.98 15.19
CA THR A 67 86.60 -10.96 15.19
C THR A 67 87.18 -12.32 15.72
N GLY A 68 88.43 -12.71 15.34
CA GLY A 68 89.43 -13.55 16.11
C GLY A 68 89.14 -15.06 16.34
N TYR A 69 90.07 -16.03 16.41
CA TYR A 69 91.46 -16.08 16.92
C TYR A 69 92.17 -17.43 16.52
N VAL A 70 93.49 -17.39 16.20
CA VAL A 70 94.66 -18.33 16.44
C VAL A 70 94.45 -19.87 16.55
N GLY A 71 95.29 -20.80 16.06
CA GLY A 71 96.59 -20.83 15.36
C GLY A 71 97.25 -22.24 15.37
N SER A 72 98.35 -22.38 14.61
CA SER A 72 99.44 -23.39 14.66
C SER A 72 99.25 -24.82 14.12
N GLY A 73 100.27 -25.32 13.40
CA GLY A 73 100.54 -26.76 13.23
C GLY A 73 101.00 -27.20 11.84
N HIS A 74 102.29 -27.53 11.71
CA HIS A 74 103.01 -28.05 10.54
C HIS A 74 102.42 -29.33 9.92
N THR A 75 102.58 -29.55 8.59
CA THR A 75 103.45 -30.60 7.99
C THR A 75 103.20 -30.79 6.48
N ALA A 76 104.33 -30.89 5.76
CA ALA A 76 104.66 -31.76 4.62
C ALA A 76 103.76 -31.88 3.35
N ALA A 77 104.41 -31.65 2.21
CA ALA A 77 104.11 -32.01 0.81
C ALA A 77 103.86 -33.55 0.60
N PRO A 78 103.53 -34.13 -0.61
CA PRO A 78 103.89 -33.62 -1.96
C PRO A 78 103.07 -34.04 -3.24
N ILE A 79 103.47 -33.51 -4.43
CA ILE A 79 103.62 -34.15 -5.80
C ILE A 79 102.36 -34.76 -6.50
N TRP A 80 102.06 -34.75 -7.82
CA TRP A 80 102.56 -34.19 -9.11
C TRP A 80 101.65 -34.74 -10.24
N ALA A 81 101.33 -33.95 -11.29
CA ALA A 81 101.04 -34.36 -12.69
C ALA A 81 100.77 -33.10 -13.54
N ALA A 82 101.79 -32.54 -14.21
CA ALA A 82 102.05 -32.63 -15.66
C ALA A 82 100.99 -31.91 -16.53
N SER A 83 101.23 -31.03 -17.51
CA SER A 83 102.37 -30.40 -18.21
C SER A 83 101.73 -29.16 -18.90
N GLY A 84 102.30 -27.96 -19.05
CA GLY A 84 103.59 -27.60 -19.57
C GLY A 84 103.39 -26.86 -20.91
N VAL A 85 103.52 -25.52 -20.94
CA VAL A 85 104.10 -24.72 -22.05
C VAL A 85 104.48 -23.35 -21.49
N SER A 86 105.78 -23.06 -21.49
CA SER A 86 106.36 -21.76 -21.15
C SER A 86 106.14 -20.74 -22.27
N ARG A 87 105.80 -19.51 -21.91
CA ARG A 87 106.24 -18.33 -22.67
C ARG A 87 106.85 -17.30 -21.72
N SER A 88 108.10 -16.99 -22.04
CA SER A 88 109.01 -15.94 -21.57
C SER A 88 108.35 -14.72 -20.94
N VAL A 89 108.77 -14.42 -19.70
CA VAL A 89 108.58 -13.11 -19.05
C VAL A 89 109.68 -12.18 -19.56
N GLU A 90 109.30 -11.21 -20.40
CA GLU A 90 110.08 -9.98 -20.57
C GLU A 90 110.00 -9.18 -19.27
N VAL A 91 111.14 -8.92 -18.64
CA VAL A 91 111.23 -8.10 -17.43
C VAL A 91 111.02 -6.64 -17.84
N MET A 92 109.81 -6.13 -17.60
CA MET A 92 109.46 -4.72 -17.79
C MET A 92 110.39 -3.81 -16.97
N SER A 93 110.72 -2.62 -17.49
CA SER A 93 111.52 -1.64 -16.75
C SER A 93 110.78 -1.09 -15.53
N MET A 94 111.48 -0.60 -14.50
CA MET A 94 110.84 -0.04 -13.28
C MET A 94 109.83 1.08 -13.59
N ALA A 95 110.04 1.87 -14.64
CA ALA A 95 109.09 2.89 -15.08
C ALA A 95 107.83 2.28 -15.71
N GLN A 96 107.98 1.20 -16.49
CA GLN A 96 106.86 0.47 -17.08
C GLN A 96 106.05 -0.32 -16.03
N GLN A 97 106.71 -0.87 -15.00
CA GLN A 97 106.03 -1.49 -13.85
C GLN A 97 105.24 -0.45 -13.04
N ALA A 98 105.79 0.75 -12.82
CA ALA A 98 105.08 1.84 -12.17
C ALA A 98 103.87 2.34 -12.99
N GLU A 99 104.00 2.37 -14.33
CA GLU A 99 102.90 2.75 -15.23
C GLU A 99 101.78 1.71 -15.28
N VAL A 100 102.12 0.42 -15.32
CA VAL A 100 101.15 -0.68 -15.22
C VAL A 100 100.46 -0.68 -13.86
N ALA A 101 101.21 -0.44 -12.77
CA ALA A 101 100.65 -0.32 -11.43
C ALA A 101 99.70 0.89 -11.30
N ASN A 102 100.07 2.06 -11.84
CA ASN A 102 99.19 3.23 -11.89
C ASN A 102 97.93 2.98 -12.72
N ARG A 103 98.06 2.29 -13.86
CA ARG A 103 96.92 1.91 -14.71
C ARG A 103 95.99 0.93 -14.00
N ALA A 104 96.55 -0.09 -13.35
CA ALA A 104 95.79 -1.03 -12.53
C ALA A 104 95.10 -0.35 -11.32
N LEU A 105 95.74 0.67 -10.74
CA LEU A 105 95.17 1.47 -9.66
C LEU A 105 94.04 2.39 -10.17
N GLN A 106 94.22 3.00 -11.34
CA GLN A 106 93.17 3.79 -12.00
C GLN A 106 91.97 2.92 -12.40
N GLU A 107 92.21 1.72 -12.94
CA GLU A 107 91.17 0.75 -13.25
C GLU A 107 90.44 0.25 -12.00
N SER A 108 91.17 0.00 -10.90
CA SER A 108 90.54 -0.43 -9.64
C SER A 108 89.71 0.69 -9.01
N LEU A 109 90.18 1.95 -9.06
CA LEU A 109 89.41 3.12 -8.66
C LEU A 109 88.17 3.35 -9.53
N GLN A 110 88.28 3.13 -10.84
CA GLN A 110 87.16 3.23 -11.76
C GLN A 110 86.13 2.13 -11.49
N ARG A 111 86.56 0.87 -11.34
CA ARG A 111 85.68 -0.24 -10.94
C ARG A 111 85.01 0.04 -9.61
N LEU A 112 85.74 0.55 -8.62
CA LEU A 112 85.19 0.91 -7.31
C LEU A 112 84.12 2.00 -7.44
N ARG A 113 84.37 3.04 -8.24
CA ARG A 113 83.41 4.13 -8.50
C ARG A 113 82.16 3.64 -9.21
N GLU A 114 82.30 2.76 -10.20
CA GLU A 114 81.18 2.12 -10.89
C GLU A 114 80.37 1.21 -9.97
N THR A 115 81.03 0.38 -9.16
CA THR A 115 80.35 -0.47 -8.17
C THR A 115 79.64 0.37 -7.11
N HIS A 116 80.26 1.44 -6.62
CA HIS A 116 79.63 2.36 -5.68
C HIS A 116 78.42 3.06 -6.29
N GLY A 117 78.50 3.48 -7.57
CA GLY A 117 77.36 4.03 -8.31
C GLY A 117 76.20 3.04 -8.45
N ARG A 118 76.49 1.78 -8.80
CA ARG A 118 75.49 0.70 -8.87
C ARG A 118 74.86 0.45 -7.49
N THR A 119 75.67 0.25 -6.46
CA THR A 119 75.19 0.03 -5.09
C THR A 119 74.35 1.21 -4.59
N LYS A 120 74.73 2.45 -4.89
CA LYS A 120 73.95 3.64 -4.53
C LYS A 120 72.60 3.67 -5.24
N SER A 121 72.55 3.36 -6.54
CA SER A 121 71.30 3.28 -7.32
C SER A 121 70.40 2.13 -6.83
N ASP A 122 70.99 0.97 -6.52
CA ASP A 122 70.26 -0.17 -5.96
C ASP A 122 69.69 0.17 -4.57
N LEU A 123 70.45 0.89 -3.74
CA LEU A 123 69.99 1.36 -2.44
C LEU A 123 68.80 2.31 -2.60
N TYR A 124 68.85 3.28 -3.51
CA TYR A 124 67.68 4.14 -3.81
C TYR A 124 66.47 3.35 -4.28
N ARG A 125 66.66 2.35 -5.16
CA ARG A 125 65.55 1.50 -5.63
C ARG A 125 64.93 0.69 -4.48
N VAL A 126 65.77 0.15 -3.59
CA VAL A 126 65.30 -0.59 -2.41
C VAL A 126 64.58 0.34 -1.44
N ASP A 127 65.09 1.54 -1.20
CA ASP A 127 64.47 2.57 -0.36
C ASP A 127 63.09 3.00 -0.89
N GLU A 128 62.98 3.21 -2.21
CA GLU A 128 61.70 3.53 -2.85
C GLU A 128 60.70 2.37 -2.77
N ASN A 129 61.16 1.14 -3.02
CA ASN A 129 60.32 -0.05 -2.90
C ASN A 129 59.86 -0.28 -1.45
N LEU A 130 60.75 -0.05 -0.47
CA LEU A 130 60.41 -0.13 0.96
C LEU A 130 59.36 0.92 1.32
N SER A 131 59.56 2.17 0.87
CA SER A 131 58.61 3.25 1.08
C SER A 131 57.23 2.91 0.48
N ARG A 132 57.18 2.40 -0.75
CA ARG A 132 55.94 1.96 -1.41
C ARG A 132 55.27 0.79 -0.68
N SER A 133 56.07 -0.16 -0.17
CA SER A 133 55.55 -1.27 0.63
C SER A 133 54.97 -0.79 1.95
N LEU A 134 55.63 0.14 2.64
CA LEU A 134 55.13 0.72 3.88
C LEU A 134 53.82 1.48 3.65
N THR A 135 53.71 2.28 2.58
CA THR A 135 52.44 2.95 2.24
C THR A 135 51.34 1.96 1.88
N ASN A 136 51.67 0.85 1.21
CA ASN A 136 50.68 -0.19 0.91
C ASN A 136 50.21 -0.89 2.19
N VAL A 137 51.11 -1.17 3.13
CA VAL A 137 50.76 -1.75 4.44
C VAL A 137 49.81 -0.82 5.19
N THR A 138 50.10 0.48 5.25
CA THR A 138 49.21 1.42 5.96
C THR A 138 47.83 1.57 5.29
N ILE A 139 47.76 1.51 3.96
CA ILE A 139 46.48 1.48 3.22
C ILE A 139 45.70 0.20 3.55
N LEU A 140 46.35 -0.96 3.56
CA LEU A 140 45.72 -2.24 3.87
C LEU A 140 45.25 -2.30 5.32
N GLU A 141 46.03 -1.78 6.28
CA GLU A 141 45.63 -1.70 7.69
C GLU A 141 44.37 -0.82 7.86
N LYS A 142 44.30 0.33 7.18
CA LYS A 142 43.11 1.18 7.19
C LYS A 142 41.90 0.51 6.52
N SER A 143 42.13 -0.18 5.40
CA SER A 143 41.08 -0.96 4.73
C SER A 143 40.57 -2.11 5.61
N LEU A 144 41.46 -2.77 6.36
CA LEU A 144 41.09 -3.86 7.26
C LEU A 144 40.27 -3.34 8.45
N ALA A 145 40.65 -2.19 9.02
CA ALA A 145 39.89 -1.56 10.10
C ALA A 145 38.46 -1.20 9.66
N SER A 146 38.32 -0.52 8.52
CA SER A 146 37.01 -0.18 7.96
C SER A 146 36.17 -1.40 7.56
N ALA A 147 36.80 -2.46 7.03
CA ALA A 147 36.12 -3.73 6.77
C ALA A 147 35.65 -4.42 8.06
N GLY A 148 36.44 -4.34 9.13
CA GLY A 148 36.08 -4.86 10.45
C GLY A 148 34.86 -4.15 11.06
N GLU A 149 34.80 -2.82 10.96
CA GLU A 149 33.64 -2.03 11.38
C GLU A 149 32.37 -2.40 10.60
N LYS A 150 32.49 -2.50 9.27
CA LYS A 150 31.39 -2.95 8.39
C LYS A 150 30.91 -4.35 8.77
N TYR A 151 31.82 -5.28 9.05
CA TYR A 151 31.45 -6.64 9.45
C TYR A 151 30.65 -6.66 10.75
N ILE A 152 31.09 -5.93 11.79
CA ILE A 152 30.37 -5.85 13.06
C ILE A 152 28.98 -5.22 12.86
N PHE A 153 28.88 -4.16 12.06
CA PHE A 153 27.61 -3.54 11.74
C PHE A 153 26.64 -4.53 11.08
N MET A 154 27.08 -5.22 10.01
CA MET A 154 26.24 -6.18 9.28
C MET A 154 25.81 -7.36 10.15
N GLN A 155 26.65 -7.81 11.09
CA GLN A 155 26.28 -8.87 12.03
C GLN A 155 25.16 -8.45 12.97
N LYS A 156 25.27 -7.25 13.56
CA LYS A 156 24.23 -6.68 14.43
C LYS A 156 22.93 -6.45 13.67
N LEU A 157 23.03 -5.93 12.45
CA LEU A 157 21.88 -5.71 11.58
C LEU A 157 21.19 -7.02 11.22
N ARG A 158 21.95 -8.07 10.89
CA ARG A 158 21.40 -9.39 10.58
C ARG A 158 20.64 -9.97 11.78
N GLU A 159 21.20 -9.88 12.98
CA GLU A 159 20.52 -10.33 14.21
C GLU A 159 19.26 -9.52 14.47
N PHE A 160 19.32 -8.19 14.32
CA PHE A 160 18.16 -7.31 14.45
C PHE A 160 17.06 -7.67 13.46
N VAL A 161 17.37 -7.80 12.16
CA VAL A 161 16.39 -8.12 11.13
C VAL A 161 15.78 -9.51 11.35
N ALA A 162 16.59 -10.50 11.78
CA ALA A 162 16.07 -11.83 12.09
C ALA A 162 15.01 -11.79 13.20
N VAL A 163 15.32 -11.13 14.33
CA VAL A 163 14.37 -10.98 15.44
C VAL A 163 13.16 -10.15 15.04
N LEU A 164 13.35 -9.09 14.24
CA LEU A 164 12.26 -8.27 13.72
C LEU A 164 11.32 -9.09 12.84
N CYS A 165 11.85 -9.92 11.93
CA CYS A 165 11.03 -10.78 11.09
C CYS A 165 10.24 -11.79 11.91
N ASP A 166 10.85 -12.47 12.89
CA ASP A 166 10.17 -13.42 13.77
C ASP A 166 9.05 -12.73 14.56
N PHE A 167 9.32 -11.53 15.09
CA PHE A 167 8.34 -10.70 15.78
C PHE A 167 7.17 -10.30 14.87
N LEU A 168 7.44 -9.79 13.66
CA LEU A 168 6.38 -9.36 12.75
C LEU A 168 5.54 -10.54 12.25
N GLN A 169 6.15 -11.72 12.07
CA GLN A 169 5.44 -12.95 11.72
C GLN A 169 4.54 -13.44 12.86
N ASP A 170 4.99 -13.35 14.13
CA ASP A 170 4.15 -13.63 15.30
C ASP A 170 2.95 -12.68 15.39
N LYS A 171 3.16 -11.38 15.05
CA LYS A 171 2.10 -10.37 15.14
C LYS A 171 1.15 -10.31 13.95
N ALA A 172 1.56 -10.79 12.78
CA ALA A 172 0.77 -10.79 11.55
C ALA A 172 -0.68 -11.33 11.72
N PRO A 173 -0.93 -12.51 12.30
CA PRO A 173 -2.30 -13.03 12.43
C PRO A 173 -3.20 -12.18 13.32
N TYR A 174 -2.65 -11.50 14.32
CA TYR A 174 -3.42 -10.60 15.18
C TYR A 174 -3.86 -9.33 14.44
N ILE A 175 -2.99 -8.81 13.56
CA ILE A 175 -3.30 -7.65 12.72
C ILE A 175 -4.38 -8.03 11.69
N GLU A 176 -4.25 -9.19 11.06
CA GLU A 176 -5.23 -9.72 10.10
C GLU A 176 -6.62 -9.90 10.73
N GLU A 177 -6.71 -10.49 11.93
CA GLU A 177 -7.99 -10.64 12.64
C GLU A 177 -8.61 -9.27 13.00
N LEU A 178 -7.79 -8.29 13.42
CA LEU A 178 -8.28 -6.95 13.74
C LEU A 178 -8.80 -6.21 12.51
N GLU A 179 -8.14 -6.35 11.37
CA GLU A 179 -8.61 -5.79 10.09
C GLU A 179 -9.93 -6.44 9.67
N GLU A 180 -10.04 -7.76 9.77
CA GLU A 180 -11.28 -8.47 9.44
C GLU A 180 -12.42 -8.05 10.37
N GLN A 181 -12.16 -7.94 11.68
CA GLN A 181 -13.15 -7.46 12.64
C GLN A 181 -13.58 -6.01 12.36
N MET A 182 -12.66 -5.15 11.95
CA MET A 182 -12.98 -3.77 11.57
C MET A 182 -13.84 -3.72 10.31
N GLN A 183 -13.49 -4.51 9.28
CA GLN A 183 -14.29 -4.64 8.06
C GLN A 183 -15.71 -5.14 8.36
N ARG A 184 -15.83 -6.22 9.16
CA ARG A 184 -17.12 -6.75 9.60
C ARG A 184 -17.95 -5.67 10.33
N LEU A 185 -17.32 -4.90 11.21
CA LEU A 185 -18.01 -3.81 11.93
C LEU A 185 -18.54 -2.72 10.99
N HIS A 186 -17.76 -2.34 9.98
CA HIS A 186 -18.19 -1.36 8.97
C HIS A 186 -19.32 -1.90 8.09
N GLU A 187 -19.27 -3.17 7.69
CA GLU A 187 -20.33 -3.83 6.94
C GLU A 187 -21.63 -3.95 7.75
N GLU A 188 -21.55 -4.35 9.01
CA GLU A 188 -22.71 -4.42 9.92
C GLU A 188 -23.39 -3.06 10.06
N ARG A 189 -22.59 -1.98 10.16
CA ARG A 189 -23.13 -0.62 10.18
C ARG A 189 -23.84 -0.31 8.85
N ALA A 190 -23.21 -0.57 7.72
CA ALA A 190 -23.76 -0.26 6.41
C ALA A 190 -25.05 -1.04 6.12
N THR A 191 -25.05 -2.35 6.38
CA THR A 191 -26.21 -3.24 6.22
C THR A 191 -27.35 -2.80 7.13
N ALA A 192 -27.10 -2.49 8.40
CA ALA A 192 -28.13 -1.98 9.31
C ALA A 192 -28.81 -0.69 8.79
N ILE A 193 -28.07 0.20 8.10
CA ILE A 193 -28.66 1.40 7.50
C ILE A 193 -29.54 1.05 6.30
N VAL A 194 -29.10 0.13 5.44
CA VAL A 194 -29.85 -0.29 4.25
C VAL A 194 -31.11 -1.07 4.64
N GLU A 195 -30.99 -2.05 5.54
CA GLU A 195 -32.12 -2.85 6.02
C GLU A 195 -33.18 -2.01 6.71
N ARG A 196 -32.77 -1.03 7.52
CA ARG A 196 -33.69 -0.10 8.16
C ARG A 196 -34.48 0.70 7.13
N ARG A 197 -33.80 1.23 6.11
CA ARG A 197 -34.44 1.96 5.00
C ARG A 197 -35.41 1.07 4.23
N ALA A 198 -34.99 -0.13 3.85
CA ALA A 198 -35.84 -1.08 3.14
C ALA A 198 -37.07 -1.47 3.97
N SER A 199 -36.90 -1.70 5.27
CA SER A 199 -37.99 -2.05 6.18
C SER A 199 -38.95 -0.88 6.42
N ASP A 200 -38.42 0.34 6.52
CA ASP A 200 -39.22 1.57 6.64
C ASP A 200 -40.02 1.85 5.36
N ASP A 201 -39.40 1.66 4.20
CA ASP A 201 -40.05 1.77 2.89
C ASP A 201 -41.14 0.72 2.72
N ALA A 202 -40.87 -0.55 3.06
CA ALA A 202 -41.83 -1.64 2.95
C ALA A 202 -43.07 -1.39 3.83
N ASP A 203 -42.87 -0.98 5.09
CA ASP A 203 -43.98 -0.64 5.99
C ASP A 203 -44.88 0.48 5.44
N GLU A 204 -44.29 1.56 4.91
CA GLU A 204 -45.06 2.70 4.39
C GLU A 204 -45.74 2.34 3.05
N MET A 205 -45.08 1.56 2.19
CA MET A 205 -45.62 1.19 0.88
C MET A 205 -46.80 0.21 0.97
N VAL A 206 -46.81 -0.74 1.93
CA VAL A 206 -47.93 -1.69 2.07
C VAL A 206 -49.28 -0.99 2.26
N GLU A 207 -49.35 -0.01 3.16
CA GLU A 207 -50.59 0.72 3.41
C GLU A 207 -51.00 1.60 2.21
N VAL A 208 -50.01 2.21 1.56
CA VAL A 208 -50.24 3.16 0.47
C VAL A 208 -50.58 2.46 -0.84
N ASP A 209 -49.94 1.34 -1.17
CA ASP A 209 -50.24 0.58 -2.38
C ASP A 209 -51.66 0.03 -2.36
N ALA A 210 -52.13 -0.49 -1.21
CA ALA A 210 -53.51 -0.91 -1.03
C ALA A 210 -54.50 0.25 -1.27
N ALA A 211 -54.23 1.41 -0.67
CA ALA A 211 -55.05 2.62 -0.83
C ALA A 211 -55.05 3.15 -2.27
N ILE A 212 -53.88 3.16 -2.91
CA ILE A 212 -53.67 3.61 -4.28
C ILE A 212 -54.42 2.71 -5.26
N ASN A 213 -54.35 1.39 -5.10
CA ASN A 213 -55.05 0.45 -5.98
C ASN A 213 -56.58 0.57 -5.84
N ALA A 214 -57.07 0.76 -4.62
CA ALA A 214 -58.50 1.01 -4.38
C ALA A 214 -58.98 2.33 -5.01
N ALA A 215 -58.25 3.44 -4.79
CA ALA A 215 -58.58 4.73 -5.38
C ALA A 215 -58.52 4.71 -6.92
N LYS A 216 -57.48 4.09 -7.51
CA LYS A 216 -57.37 3.91 -8.97
C LYS A 216 -58.58 3.17 -9.54
N SER A 217 -59.03 2.10 -8.88
CA SER A 217 -60.20 1.32 -9.33
C SER A 217 -61.49 2.17 -9.37
N VAL A 218 -61.69 3.04 -8.38
CA VAL A 218 -62.85 3.93 -8.33
C VAL A 218 -62.74 5.07 -9.35
N LEU A 219 -61.58 5.71 -9.47
CA LEU A 219 -61.35 6.80 -10.40
C LEU A 219 -61.50 6.37 -11.86
N ASN A 220 -61.04 5.15 -12.20
CA ASN A 220 -61.20 4.59 -13.55
C ASN A 220 -62.66 4.29 -13.91
N LYS A 221 -63.52 4.06 -12.91
CA LYS A 221 -64.97 3.77 -13.11
C LYS A 221 -65.85 5.02 -13.08
N GLY A 222 -65.41 6.07 -12.36
CA GLY A 222 -66.29 7.16 -11.92
C GLY A 222 -66.33 8.42 -12.78
N GLY A 223 -65.55 8.52 -13.87
CA GLY A 223 -65.62 9.64 -14.83
C GLY A 223 -65.67 11.04 -14.19
N GLY A 224 -64.52 11.56 -13.73
CA GLY A 224 -64.26 12.99 -13.50
C GLY A 224 -65.16 13.80 -12.53
N SER A 225 -66.19 13.23 -11.92
CA SER A 225 -67.11 13.98 -11.06
C SER A 225 -66.56 14.17 -9.64
N ALA A 226 -67.00 15.23 -8.94
CA ALA A 226 -66.67 15.45 -7.53
C ALA A 226 -67.13 14.29 -6.61
N THR A 227 -68.20 13.58 -7.00
CA THR A 227 -68.67 12.39 -6.27
C THR A 227 -67.73 11.20 -6.45
N ALA A 228 -67.07 11.07 -7.60
CA ALA A 228 -66.05 10.04 -7.83
C ALA A 228 -64.77 10.27 -7.01
N ALA A 229 -64.37 11.54 -6.81
CA ALA A 229 -63.22 11.88 -5.95
C ALA A 229 -63.48 11.54 -4.47
N ALA A 230 -64.67 11.87 -3.96
CA ALA A 230 -65.05 11.51 -2.59
C ALA A 230 -65.17 9.99 -2.38
N ALA A 231 -65.73 9.27 -3.37
CA ALA A 231 -65.81 7.81 -3.34
C ALA A 231 -64.41 7.15 -3.39
N ALA A 232 -63.48 7.71 -4.19
CA ALA A 232 -62.12 7.23 -4.26
C ALA A 232 -61.36 7.43 -2.94
N ALA A 233 -61.56 8.58 -2.27
CA ALA A 233 -60.98 8.84 -0.96
C ALA A 233 -61.53 7.88 0.12
N ALA A 234 -62.84 7.62 0.13
CA ALA A 234 -63.44 6.65 1.05
C ALA A 234 -62.92 5.22 0.83
N ALA A 235 -62.81 4.79 -0.44
CA ALA A 235 -62.26 3.49 -0.80
C ALA A 235 -60.77 3.34 -0.42
N ALA A 236 -59.98 4.40 -0.62
CA ALA A 236 -58.58 4.44 -0.21
C ALA A 236 -58.43 4.31 1.32
N GLN A 237 -59.25 5.04 2.08
CA GLN A 237 -59.23 4.98 3.54
C GLN A 237 -59.59 3.58 4.05
N ALA A 238 -60.64 2.97 3.49
CA ALA A 238 -61.04 1.60 3.86
C ALA A 238 -59.94 0.57 3.55
N ALA A 239 -59.30 0.66 2.38
CA ALA A 239 -58.22 -0.24 1.99
C ALA A 239 -56.95 -0.05 2.83
N SER A 240 -56.59 1.20 3.18
CA SER A 240 -55.48 1.50 4.07
C SER A 240 -55.71 0.92 5.48
N LEU A 241 -56.92 1.07 6.03
CA LEU A 241 -57.28 0.49 7.33
C LEU A 241 -57.21 -1.04 7.29
N ALA A 242 -57.75 -1.67 6.25
CA ALA A 242 -57.68 -3.12 6.11
C ALA A 242 -56.23 -3.64 5.97
N ALA A 243 -55.38 -2.93 5.22
CA ALA A 243 -53.96 -3.28 5.10
C ALA A 243 -53.23 -3.15 6.44
N ARG A 244 -53.53 -2.09 7.20
CA ARG A 244 -52.99 -1.87 8.55
C ARG A 244 -53.45 -2.93 9.54
N ASP A 245 -54.69 -3.38 9.45
CA ASP A 245 -55.21 -4.49 10.25
C ASP A 245 -54.54 -5.82 9.86
N GLY A 246 -54.23 -6.03 8.58
CA GLY A 246 -53.46 -7.18 8.10
C GLY A 246 -52.01 -7.23 8.58
N LEU A 247 -51.37 -6.08 8.82
CA LEU A 247 -50.04 -5.98 9.44
C LEU A 247 -50.05 -6.34 10.94
N ASN A 248 -51.21 -6.25 11.60
CA ASN A 248 -51.38 -6.71 12.98
C ASN A 248 -51.56 -8.23 12.99
N LEU A 249 -50.44 -8.97 12.88
CA LEU A 249 -50.42 -10.43 12.99
C LEU A 249 -51.23 -10.90 14.22
N PRO A 250 -52.17 -11.85 14.08
CA PRO A 250 -52.94 -12.33 15.21
C PRO A 250 -52.00 -12.96 16.27
N PRO A 251 -52.35 -12.91 17.57
CA PRO A 251 -51.59 -13.57 18.61
C PRO A 251 -51.41 -15.05 18.28
N GLN A 252 -50.15 -15.48 18.17
CA GLN A 252 -49.81 -16.89 17.98
C GLN A 252 -49.09 -17.35 19.23
N LEU A 253 -49.79 -18.11 20.06
CA LEU A 253 -49.25 -18.61 21.31
C LEU A 253 -48.43 -19.87 21.03
N ASP A 254 -47.22 -19.93 21.57
CA ASP A 254 -46.45 -21.17 21.61
C ASP A 254 -47.03 -22.16 22.65
N GLU A 255 -46.45 -23.35 22.74
CA GLU A 255 -46.85 -24.40 23.69
C GLU A 255 -46.77 -23.96 25.17
N PHE A 256 -46.10 -22.84 25.46
CA PHE A 256 -45.97 -22.24 26.79
C PHE A 256 -46.87 -21.00 26.98
N GLY A 257 -47.76 -20.70 26.03
CA GLY A 257 -48.68 -19.57 26.11
C GLY A 257 -48.04 -18.20 25.83
N ARG A 258 -46.83 -18.17 25.25
CA ARG A 258 -46.12 -16.92 24.88
C ARG A 258 -46.48 -16.53 23.47
N ASP A 259 -46.81 -15.26 23.26
CA ASP A 259 -47.14 -14.75 21.92
C ASP A 259 -45.89 -14.52 21.08
N VAL A 260 -45.68 -15.40 20.10
CA VAL A 260 -44.55 -15.39 19.16
C VAL A 260 -44.59 -14.18 18.23
N ASN A 261 -45.79 -13.64 17.96
CA ASN A 261 -45.98 -12.50 17.07
C ASN A 261 -45.88 -11.15 17.82
N LEU A 262 -45.78 -11.15 19.15
CA LEU A 262 -45.70 -9.94 19.95
C LEU A 262 -44.46 -9.11 19.59
N GLN A 263 -43.30 -9.75 19.44
CA GLN A 263 -42.04 -9.07 19.11
C GLN A 263 -42.11 -8.35 17.76
N LYS A 264 -42.68 -9.00 16.73
CA LYS A 264 -42.86 -8.40 15.40
C LYS A 264 -43.78 -7.18 15.47
N ARG A 265 -44.89 -7.27 16.23
CA ARG A 265 -45.82 -6.15 16.41
C ARG A 265 -45.20 -4.99 17.18
N THR A 266 -44.41 -5.26 18.22
CA THR A 266 -43.71 -4.20 18.96
C THR A 266 -42.66 -3.53 18.09
N GLU A 267 -41.97 -4.29 17.24
CA GLU A 267 -40.94 -3.76 16.35
C GLU A 267 -41.54 -2.89 15.25
N ILE A 268 -42.63 -3.31 14.60
CA ILE A 268 -43.35 -2.48 13.62
C ILE A 268 -43.82 -1.16 14.26
N LYS A 269 -44.37 -1.21 15.47
CA LYS A 269 -44.79 0.00 16.21
C LYS A 269 -43.62 0.92 16.54
N ARG A 270 -42.51 0.35 17.04
CA ARG A 270 -41.28 1.09 17.34
C ARG A 270 -40.74 1.81 16.10
N ARG A 271 -40.67 1.12 14.96
CA ARG A 271 -40.23 1.72 13.69
C ARG A 271 -41.17 2.82 13.22
N ALA A 272 -42.49 2.62 13.31
CA ALA A 272 -43.49 3.64 12.96
C ALA A 272 -43.37 4.91 13.85
N GLU A 273 -43.13 4.74 15.15
CA GLU A 273 -42.91 5.83 16.10
C GLU A 273 -41.59 6.57 15.80
N ALA A 274 -40.50 5.84 15.55
CA ALA A 274 -39.22 6.42 15.15
C ALA A 274 -39.35 7.25 13.86
N ARG A 275 -40.06 6.75 12.84
CA ARG A 275 -40.37 7.50 11.62
C ARG A 275 -41.13 8.79 11.93
N LYS A 276 -42.15 8.73 12.80
CA LYS A 276 -42.92 9.90 13.22
C LYS A 276 -42.05 10.93 13.94
N GLN A 277 -41.16 10.49 14.84
CA GLN A 277 -40.24 11.36 15.56
C GLN A 277 -39.23 12.02 14.60
N ARG A 278 -38.64 11.28 13.66
CA ARG A 278 -37.74 11.84 12.63
C ARG A 278 -38.43 12.91 11.81
N ARG A 279 -39.66 12.66 11.37
CA ARG A 279 -40.47 13.67 10.65
C ARG A 279 -40.74 14.91 11.49
N ALA A 280 -41.10 14.74 12.77
CA ALA A 280 -41.31 15.86 13.67
C ALA A 280 -40.03 16.70 13.85
N ARG A 281 -38.86 16.05 13.98
CA ARG A 281 -37.55 16.72 14.07
C ARG A 281 -37.23 17.53 12.81
N VAL A 282 -37.41 16.95 11.62
CA VAL A 282 -37.18 17.65 10.35
C VAL A 282 -38.14 18.83 10.18
N SER A 283 -39.42 18.65 10.52
CA SER A 283 -40.42 19.72 10.46
C SER A 283 -40.09 20.85 11.43
N LEU A 284 -39.62 20.54 12.64
CA LEU A 284 -39.17 21.53 13.62
C LEU A 284 -37.95 22.29 13.11
N ASN A 285 -36.93 21.59 12.61
CA ASN A 285 -35.73 22.21 12.04
C ASN A 285 -36.06 23.15 10.87
N LYS A 286 -37.01 22.75 10.01
CA LYS A 286 -37.52 23.62 8.93
C LYS A 286 -38.19 24.88 9.48
N ALA A 287 -39.05 24.75 10.51
CA ALA A 287 -39.72 25.88 11.13
C ALA A 287 -38.73 26.85 11.79
N THR A 288 -37.70 26.34 12.47
CA THR A 288 -36.64 27.16 13.08
C THR A 288 -35.79 27.85 12.01
N SER A 289 -35.44 27.17 10.92
CA SER A 289 -34.65 27.76 9.82
C SER A 289 -35.39 28.88 9.08
N LEU A 290 -36.74 28.87 9.04
CA LEU A 290 -37.54 29.95 8.45
C LEU A 290 -37.53 31.23 9.29
N THR A 291 -37.17 31.14 10.58
CA THR A 291 -37.07 32.29 11.48
C THR A 291 -35.68 32.92 11.55
N ALA A 292 -34.65 32.23 11.02
CA ALA A 292 -33.31 32.77 10.88
C ALA A 292 -33.17 33.42 9.49
N SER A 293 -32.98 34.74 9.45
CA SER A 293 -32.98 35.57 8.24
C SER A 293 -31.74 35.40 7.34
N ASP A 294 -31.14 34.21 7.29
CA ASP A 294 -29.90 33.99 6.55
C ASP A 294 -30.20 33.33 5.19
N GLY A 295 -29.99 34.09 4.11
CA GLY A 295 -30.38 33.79 2.73
C GLY A 295 -29.65 32.62 2.06
N THR A 296 -28.95 31.78 2.84
CA THR A 296 -28.14 30.65 2.36
C THR A 296 -28.63 29.31 2.91
N ALA A 297 -29.74 29.28 3.66
CA ALA A 297 -30.28 28.04 4.19
C ALA A 297 -30.93 27.20 3.08
N ASN A 298 -30.26 26.14 2.63
CA ASN A 298 -30.86 25.05 1.86
C ASN A 298 -32.12 24.58 2.58
N GLN A 299 -33.29 25.00 2.09
CA GLN A 299 -34.58 24.52 2.58
C GLN A 299 -34.69 23.05 2.20
N ASN A 300 -34.19 22.13 3.03
CA ASN A 300 -34.26 20.70 2.72
C ASN A 300 -35.73 20.30 2.56
N VAL A 301 -36.11 19.89 1.34
CA VAL A 301 -37.45 19.39 1.03
C VAL A 301 -37.56 17.95 1.53
N GLU A 302 -38.78 17.44 1.71
CA GLU A 302 -38.99 16.06 2.13
C GLU A 302 -38.21 15.10 1.21
N GLY A 303 -37.38 14.25 1.80
CA GLY A 303 -36.51 13.33 1.05
C GLY A 303 -35.13 13.86 0.69
N GLU A 304 -34.74 15.09 1.06
CA GLU A 304 -33.39 15.63 0.77
C GLU A 304 -32.41 15.60 1.96
N SER A 305 -32.85 15.15 3.14
CA SER A 305 -32.02 15.10 4.36
C SER A 305 -31.16 13.83 4.44
N SER A 306 -29.83 14.00 4.52
CA SER A 306 -28.82 12.92 4.48
C SER A 306 -28.65 12.08 5.76
N SER A 307 -29.19 12.50 6.92
CA SER A 307 -28.95 11.80 8.20
C SER A 307 -30.14 10.91 8.60
N GLU A 308 -29.92 9.60 8.52
CA GLU A 308 -30.94 8.58 8.78
C GLU A 308 -30.54 7.57 9.88
N GLU A 309 -29.33 7.69 10.43
CA GLU A 309 -28.87 6.85 11.55
C GLU A 309 -29.56 7.22 12.87
N SER A 310 -29.79 6.20 13.70
CA SER A 310 -30.25 6.36 15.08
C SER A 310 -29.08 6.71 15.98
N ASP A 311 -29.29 7.59 16.96
CA ASP A 311 -28.29 7.93 17.98
C ASP A 311 -27.85 6.70 18.80
N SER A 312 -28.72 5.68 18.91
CA SER A 312 -28.39 4.39 19.55
C SER A 312 -27.35 3.60 18.76
N ASP A 313 -27.55 3.50 17.45
CA ASP A 313 -26.74 2.66 16.56
C ASP A 313 -25.34 3.28 16.42
N CYS A 314 -25.28 4.61 16.30
CA CYS A 314 -24.03 5.37 16.27
C CYS A 314 -23.21 5.16 17.55
N LYS A 315 -23.85 5.17 18.73
CA LYS A 315 -23.16 4.91 20.01
C LYS A 315 -22.68 3.48 20.14
N ALA A 316 -23.49 2.50 19.73
CA ALA A 316 -23.09 1.09 19.75
C ALA A 316 -21.86 0.86 18.87
N TYR A 317 -21.90 1.38 17.64
CA TYR A 317 -20.76 1.35 16.72
C TYR A 317 -19.51 2.00 17.32
N GLN A 318 -19.64 3.21 17.88
CA GLN A 318 -18.51 3.92 18.51
C GLN A 318 -17.91 3.14 19.69
N SER A 319 -18.73 2.45 20.47
CA SER A 319 -18.27 1.59 21.57
C SER A 319 -17.46 0.41 21.03
N SER A 320 -18.03 -0.36 20.10
CA SER A 320 -17.37 -1.52 19.51
C SER A 320 -16.08 -1.14 18.77
N ARG A 321 -16.09 -0.03 18.02
CA ARG A 321 -14.88 0.50 17.37
C ARG A 321 -13.83 0.91 18.39
N GLY A 322 -14.24 1.57 19.49
CA GLY A 322 -13.34 1.97 20.56
C GLY A 322 -12.65 0.77 21.23
N GLU A 323 -13.39 -0.30 21.52
CA GLU A 323 -12.86 -1.56 22.08
C GLU A 323 -11.87 -2.24 21.12
N LEU A 324 -12.17 -2.26 19.83
CA LEU A 324 -11.29 -2.83 18.80
C LEU A 324 -9.99 -2.03 18.68
N LEU A 325 -10.07 -0.69 18.62
CA LEU A 325 -8.89 0.18 18.57
C LEU A 325 -8.06 0.10 19.86
N GLN A 326 -8.70 -0.10 21.02
CA GLN A 326 -7.98 -0.36 22.26
C GLN A 326 -7.19 -1.66 22.16
N THR A 327 -7.81 -2.74 21.66
CA THR A 327 -7.14 -4.03 21.44
C THR A 327 -5.96 -3.88 20.48
N ALA A 328 -6.15 -3.17 19.37
CA ALA A 328 -5.10 -2.86 18.41
C ALA A 328 -3.89 -2.15 19.06
N GLY A 329 -4.13 -1.22 19.99
CA GLY A 329 -3.07 -0.52 20.72
C GLY A 329 -2.18 -1.42 21.60
N HIS A 330 -2.62 -2.64 21.92
CA HIS A 330 -1.86 -3.58 22.75
C HIS A 330 -1.12 -4.66 21.93
N VAL A 331 -1.30 -4.72 20.60
CA VAL A 331 -0.73 -5.79 19.74
C VAL A 331 0.79 -5.86 19.85
N PHE A 332 1.47 -4.71 19.98
CA PHE A 332 2.93 -4.64 20.17
C PHE A 332 3.35 -4.38 21.62
N GLY A 333 2.41 -4.40 22.56
CA GLY A 333 2.66 -4.02 23.96
C GLY A 333 3.54 -5.00 24.75
N ASP A 334 3.73 -6.22 24.24
CA ASP A 334 4.59 -7.26 24.80
C ASP A 334 6.01 -7.27 24.22
N ALA A 335 6.30 -6.41 23.23
CA ALA A 335 7.58 -6.33 22.56
C ALA A 335 8.41 -5.13 23.04
N VAL A 336 9.75 -5.26 22.96
CA VAL A 336 10.67 -4.15 23.24
C VAL A 336 10.54 -3.04 22.20
N GLU A 337 10.78 -1.81 22.62
CA GLU A 337 10.64 -0.59 21.78
C GLU A 337 11.42 -0.69 20.47
N GLU A 338 12.58 -1.35 20.49
CA GLU A 338 13.45 -1.57 19.34
C GLU A 338 12.75 -2.23 18.15
N PHE A 339 11.73 -3.06 18.40
CA PHE A 339 10.90 -3.70 17.37
C PHE A 339 9.48 -3.15 17.33
N SER A 340 8.91 -2.65 18.43
CA SER A 340 7.52 -2.16 18.43
C SER A 340 7.34 -0.76 17.85
N GLN A 341 8.40 0.06 17.81
CA GLN A 341 8.32 1.45 17.33
C GLN A 341 8.80 1.58 15.88
N LEU A 342 7.89 2.03 15.00
CA LEU A 342 8.19 2.28 13.58
C LEU A 342 9.37 3.25 13.40
N SER A 343 9.48 4.29 14.24
CA SER A 343 10.56 5.27 14.17
C SER A 343 11.96 4.66 14.38
N ILE A 344 12.09 3.71 15.31
CA ILE A 344 13.37 3.05 15.60
C ILE A 344 13.74 2.08 14.46
N VAL A 345 12.77 1.32 13.95
CA VAL A 345 12.98 0.44 12.80
C VAL A 345 13.38 1.24 11.57
N LYS A 346 12.71 2.38 11.33
CA LYS A 346 13.06 3.33 10.27
C LYS A 346 14.51 3.79 10.40
N GLU A 347 14.89 4.34 11.56
CA GLU A 347 16.22 4.88 11.83
C GLU A 347 17.33 3.84 11.55
N ARG A 348 17.10 2.57 11.90
CA ARG A 348 18.08 1.51 11.64
C ARG A 348 18.26 1.20 10.17
N LEU A 349 17.17 1.17 9.39
CA LEU A 349 17.25 0.93 7.96
C LEU A 349 17.85 2.14 7.22
N GLU A 350 17.52 3.36 7.64
CA GLU A 350 18.15 4.59 7.12
C GLU A 350 19.65 4.65 7.46
N GLY A 351 20.02 4.26 8.69
CA GLY A 351 21.42 4.12 9.10
C GLY A 351 22.19 3.15 8.22
N TRP A 352 21.56 2.06 7.78
CA TRP A 352 22.18 1.14 6.81
C TRP A 352 22.34 1.78 5.43
N LYS A 353 21.30 2.42 4.90
CA LYS A 353 21.34 3.09 3.60
C LYS A 353 22.41 4.18 3.55
N THR A 354 22.52 4.99 4.60
CA THR A 354 23.49 6.10 4.70
C THR A 354 24.93 5.62 4.86
N LEU A 355 25.19 4.63 5.72
CA LEU A 355 26.55 4.14 5.98
C LEU A 355 27.07 3.19 4.89
N TYR A 356 26.20 2.36 4.32
CA TYR A 356 26.59 1.29 3.38
C TYR A 356 25.57 1.11 2.23
N SER A 357 25.33 2.18 1.47
CA SER A 357 24.35 2.22 0.35
C SER A 357 24.47 1.07 -0.65
N SER A 358 25.70 0.67 -1.03
CA SER A 358 25.91 -0.46 -1.95
C SER A 358 25.39 -1.78 -1.37
N ALA A 359 25.68 -2.06 -0.10
CA ALA A 359 25.20 -3.27 0.55
C ALA A 359 23.68 -3.26 0.76
N TYR A 360 23.09 -2.10 1.02
CA TYR A 360 21.64 -1.93 1.11
C TYR A 360 20.95 -2.27 -0.22
N ARG A 361 21.48 -1.75 -1.33
CA ARG A 361 21.00 -2.05 -2.69
C ARG A 361 21.20 -3.51 -3.07
N ASP A 362 22.38 -4.06 -2.81
CA ASP A 362 22.72 -5.45 -3.16
C ASP A 362 21.86 -6.46 -2.36
N ALA A 363 21.33 -6.06 -1.21
CA ALA A 363 20.37 -6.82 -0.41
C ALA A 363 18.89 -6.60 -0.80
N TYR A 364 18.62 -5.82 -1.86
CA TYR A 364 17.28 -5.51 -2.35
C TYR A 364 16.37 -4.92 -1.27
N MET A 365 16.93 -4.07 -0.39
CA MET A 365 16.16 -3.55 0.74
C MET A 365 15.04 -2.61 0.34
N CYS A 366 15.15 -1.90 -0.78
CA CYS A 366 14.05 -1.11 -1.32
C CYS A 366 12.78 -1.94 -1.61
N LEU A 367 12.93 -3.22 -1.94
CA LEU A 367 11.82 -4.14 -2.14
C LEU A 367 11.29 -4.72 -0.83
N SER A 368 12.15 -4.82 0.20
CA SER A 368 11.85 -5.44 1.49
C SER A 368 11.33 -4.45 2.53
N ALA A 369 11.76 -3.18 2.48
CA ALA A 369 11.36 -2.14 3.41
C ALA A 369 9.83 -1.92 3.46
N PRO A 370 9.09 -1.89 2.33
CA PRO A 370 7.63 -1.82 2.38
C PRO A 370 7.00 -2.98 3.17
N ALA A 371 7.54 -4.20 3.03
CA ALA A 371 7.05 -5.37 3.75
C ALA A 371 7.34 -5.30 5.26
N ILE A 372 8.50 -4.75 5.64
CA ILE A 372 8.85 -4.52 7.05
C ILE A 372 7.97 -3.44 7.69
N PHE A 373 7.67 -2.36 6.97
CA PHE A 373 6.84 -1.27 7.49
C PHE A 373 5.33 -1.57 7.45
N SER A 374 4.90 -2.48 6.57
CA SER A 374 3.49 -2.79 6.35
C SER A 374 2.69 -3.11 7.64
N PRO A 375 3.16 -3.96 8.57
CA PRO A 375 2.42 -4.26 9.80
C PRO A 375 2.13 -3.03 10.67
N TYR A 376 3.06 -2.08 10.77
CA TYR A 376 2.87 -0.83 11.53
C TYR A 376 1.83 0.07 10.86
N VAL A 377 1.92 0.19 9.53
CA VAL A 377 0.99 0.99 8.72
C VAL A 377 -0.42 0.40 8.79
N ARG A 378 -0.55 -0.92 8.63
CA ARG A 378 -1.81 -1.67 8.76
C ARG A 378 -2.50 -1.41 10.11
N LEU A 379 -1.75 -1.53 11.20
CA LEU A 379 -2.28 -1.32 12.55
C LEU A 379 -2.74 0.13 12.78
N GLU A 380 -2.03 1.13 12.23
CA GLU A 380 -2.45 2.53 12.31
C GLU A 380 -3.66 2.82 11.42
N LEU A 381 -3.73 2.22 10.23
CA LEU A 381 -4.84 2.40 9.28
C LEU A 381 -6.17 1.83 9.78
N LEU A 382 -6.19 1.00 10.82
CA LEU A 382 -7.44 0.68 11.53
C LEU A 382 -8.16 1.93 12.04
N LYS A 383 -7.44 3.03 12.30
CA LYS A 383 -8.02 4.31 12.71
C LYS A 383 -8.61 5.09 11.53
N TRP A 384 -8.25 4.75 10.30
CA TRP A 384 -8.70 5.45 9.11
C TRP A 384 -10.12 5.01 8.72
N ASP A 385 -11.09 5.90 8.92
CA ASP A 385 -12.46 5.71 8.44
C ASP A 385 -12.72 6.70 7.28
N PRO A 386 -12.56 6.27 6.01
CA PRO A 386 -12.67 7.15 4.85
C PRO A 386 -14.10 7.61 4.54
N LEU A 387 -15.12 7.05 5.19
CA LEU A 387 -16.52 7.33 4.89
C LEU A 387 -17.19 8.25 5.92
N TYR A 388 -16.79 8.19 7.18
CA TYR A 388 -17.49 8.88 8.28
C TYR A 388 -16.63 9.85 9.09
N GLU A 389 -15.31 9.65 9.15
CA GLU A 389 -14.39 10.56 9.84
C GLU A 389 -13.66 11.47 8.84
N ASP A 390 -13.20 12.63 9.31
CA ASP A 390 -12.41 13.57 8.50
C ASP A 390 -10.89 13.27 8.66
N ALA A 391 -10.55 12.01 8.94
CA ALA A 391 -9.18 11.58 9.16
C ALA A 391 -8.44 11.52 7.82
N ASP A 392 -7.54 12.49 7.60
CA ASP A 392 -6.67 12.53 6.43
C ASP A 392 -5.52 11.53 6.58
N LEU A 393 -5.34 10.67 5.57
CA LEU A 393 -4.26 9.70 5.45
C LEU A 393 -2.88 10.38 5.66
N ASN A 394 -2.73 11.61 5.15
CA ASN A 394 -1.48 12.34 5.20
C ASN A 394 -1.11 12.84 6.61
N ASN A 395 -2.10 12.93 7.50
CA ASN A 395 -1.92 13.39 8.89
C ASN A 395 -1.56 12.24 9.85
N MET A 396 -1.51 11.01 9.37
CA MET A 396 -1.15 9.84 10.18
C MET A 396 0.35 9.80 10.48
N GLN A 397 0.70 9.17 11.62
CA GLN A 397 2.07 9.14 12.13
C GLN A 397 2.98 8.33 11.19
N TRP A 398 2.53 7.19 10.69
CA TRP A 398 3.28 6.39 9.73
C TRP A 398 3.66 7.19 8.48
N HIS A 399 2.72 8.00 7.97
CA HIS A 399 2.93 8.80 6.77
C HIS A 399 3.99 9.86 7.04
N ALA A 400 3.84 10.63 8.12
CA ALA A 400 4.81 11.65 8.52
C ALA A 400 6.22 11.06 8.77
N LEU A 401 6.31 9.85 9.31
CA LEU A 401 7.59 9.17 9.55
C LEU A 401 8.24 8.64 8.28
N LEU A 402 7.48 8.09 7.34
CA LEU A 402 8.04 7.43 6.15
C LEU A 402 8.16 8.36 4.94
N PHE A 403 7.53 9.54 4.97
CA PHE A 403 7.54 10.50 3.85
C PHE A 403 8.96 10.95 3.46
N ASP A 404 9.86 11.08 4.44
CA ASP A 404 11.25 11.49 4.22
C ASP A 404 12.23 10.31 4.19
N TYR A 405 11.72 9.07 4.07
CA TYR A 405 12.54 7.88 4.13
C TYR A 405 13.65 7.88 3.07
N GLY A 406 14.89 7.77 3.53
CA GLY A 406 16.05 7.68 2.64
C GLY A 406 16.42 8.99 1.94
N ILE A 407 15.76 10.12 2.26
CA ILE A 407 16.15 11.44 1.76
C ILE A 407 17.38 11.91 2.55
N PRO A 408 18.54 12.15 1.90
CA PRO A 408 19.72 12.62 2.60
C PRO A 408 19.55 14.08 3.06
N GLU A 409 20.10 14.41 4.24
CA GLU A 409 20.09 15.79 4.78
C GLU A 409 20.77 16.80 3.84
N ASN A 410 21.67 16.32 2.97
CA ASN A 410 22.45 17.15 2.06
C ASN A 410 21.97 16.96 0.62
N VAL A 411 21.50 18.05 0.00
CA VAL A 411 20.93 18.09 -1.36
C VAL A 411 21.90 17.55 -2.43
N LYS A 412 23.20 17.56 -2.16
CA LYS A 412 24.23 17.05 -3.08
C LYS A 412 24.25 15.53 -3.22
N ASP A 413 23.74 14.82 -2.22
CA ASP A 413 23.71 13.36 -2.17
C ASP A 413 22.35 12.81 -2.66
N PHE A 414 21.48 13.68 -3.19
CA PHE A 414 20.18 13.32 -3.72
C PHE A 414 20.33 12.52 -5.02
N GLU A 415 19.85 11.28 -5.01
CA GLU A 415 19.77 10.42 -6.19
C GLU A 415 18.39 10.62 -6.86
N PRO A 416 18.32 11.12 -8.11
CA PRO A 416 17.04 11.40 -8.77
C PRO A 416 16.18 10.16 -9.05
N GLU A 417 16.80 8.98 -9.11
CA GLU A 417 16.15 7.68 -9.32
C GLU A 417 16.37 6.78 -8.10
N ASP A 418 16.13 7.31 -6.91
CA ASP A 418 16.17 6.52 -5.68
C ASP A 418 15.11 5.41 -5.72
N ALA A 419 15.54 4.16 -5.57
CA ALA A 419 14.66 3.00 -5.60
C ALA A 419 13.65 2.97 -4.43
N ASP A 420 13.90 3.74 -3.36
CA ASP A 420 12.97 3.90 -2.23
C ASP A 420 11.97 5.05 -2.43
N ALA A 421 12.06 5.83 -3.51
CA ALA A 421 11.14 6.97 -3.76
C ALA A 421 9.67 6.53 -3.82
N ASP A 422 9.41 5.30 -4.27
CA ASP A 422 8.08 4.71 -4.36
C ASP A 422 7.63 3.99 -3.07
N LEU A 423 8.33 4.15 -1.94
CA LEU A 423 7.98 3.50 -0.68
C LEU A 423 6.56 3.87 -0.21
N VAL A 424 6.27 5.17 -0.06
CA VAL A 424 4.95 5.63 0.38
C VAL A 424 3.88 5.32 -0.67
N PRO A 425 4.05 5.62 -1.97
CA PRO A 425 3.10 5.20 -3.00
C PRO A 425 2.80 3.69 -2.99
N GLY A 426 3.83 2.85 -2.83
CA GLY A 426 3.69 1.39 -2.77
C GLY A 426 2.95 0.91 -1.53
N LEU A 427 3.11 1.56 -0.38
CA LEU A 427 2.34 1.28 0.84
C LEU A 427 0.87 1.70 0.69
N VAL A 428 0.63 2.87 0.07
CA VAL A 428 -0.73 3.35 -0.23
C VAL A 428 -1.44 2.39 -1.19
N GLU A 429 -0.75 1.94 -2.25
CA GLU A 429 -1.27 0.98 -3.22
C GLU A 429 -1.60 -0.38 -2.59
N LYS A 430 -0.71 -0.92 -1.76
CA LYS A 430 -0.87 -2.28 -1.22
C LYS A 430 -1.74 -2.36 0.03
N ILE A 431 -1.95 -1.25 0.75
CA ILE A 431 -2.63 -1.27 2.06
C ILE A 431 -3.84 -0.33 2.07
N ALA A 432 -3.66 0.96 1.80
CA ALA A 432 -4.74 1.94 1.90
C ALA A 432 -5.79 1.77 0.78
N LEU A 433 -5.35 1.51 -0.45
CA LEU A 433 -6.25 1.34 -1.58
C LEU A 433 -7.20 0.14 -1.42
N PRO A 434 -6.76 -1.08 -1.01
CA PRO A 434 -7.67 -2.19 -0.72
C PRO A 434 -8.72 -1.87 0.35
N ILE A 435 -8.34 -1.15 1.41
CA ILE A 435 -9.27 -0.70 2.46
C ILE A 435 -10.34 0.22 1.83
N LEU A 436 -9.91 1.24 1.08
CA LEU A 436 -10.85 2.16 0.44
C LEU A 436 -11.76 1.47 -0.59
N HIS A 437 -11.21 0.52 -1.36
CA HIS A 437 -11.98 -0.31 -2.27
C HIS A 437 -13.10 -1.06 -1.54
N HIS A 438 -12.75 -1.74 -0.44
CA HIS A 438 -13.72 -2.46 0.38
C HIS A 438 -14.81 -1.53 0.91
N GLU A 439 -14.42 -0.39 1.49
CA GLU A 439 -15.36 0.60 2.02
C GLU A 439 -16.34 1.13 0.96
N VAL A 440 -15.85 1.43 -0.24
CA VAL A 440 -16.69 1.92 -1.35
C VAL A 440 -17.60 0.81 -1.89
N ALA A 441 -17.09 -0.41 -2.04
CA ALA A 441 -17.83 -1.54 -2.58
C ALA A 441 -18.95 -2.01 -1.62
N HIS A 442 -18.68 -2.08 -0.32
CA HIS A 442 -19.57 -2.74 0.64
C HIS A 442 -20.21 -1.78 1.65
N CYS A 443 -19.47 -0.77 2.12
CA CYS A 443 -19.89 0.06 3.25
C CYS A 443 -20.53 1.40 2.86
N TRP A 444 -20.25 1.89 1.65
CA TRP A 444 -20.66 3.24 1.22
C TRP A 444 -22.18 3.39 1.02
N ASP A 445 -22.77 4.32 1.78
CA ASP A 445 -24.14 4.78 1.57
C ASP A 445 -24.24 5.85 0.47
N ARG A 446 -24.71 5.42 -0.70
CA ARG A 446 -24.91 6.21 -1.92
C ARG A 446 -25.91 7.37 -1.75
N LEU A 447 -26.80 7.30 -0.76
CA LEU A 447 -27.75 8.37 -0.43
C LEU A 447 -27.22 9.33 0.64
N SER A 448 -26.07 9.04 1.24
CA SER A 448 -25.40 9.93 2.19
C SER A 448 -24.54 10.94 1.43
N THR A 449 -24.94 12.21 1.47
CA THR A 449 -24.15 13.29 0.86
C THR A 449 -22.85 13.52 1.60
N ARG A 450 -22.84 13.35 2.94
CA ARG A 450 -21.59 13.43 3.72
C ARG A 450 -20.66 12.28 3.35
N GLY A 451 -21.15 11.04 3.38
CA GLY A 451 -20.34 9.88 3.03
C GLY A 451 -19.82 9.93 1.59
N THR A 452 -20.61 10.43 0.64
CA THR A 452 -20.16 10.64 -0.74
C THR A 452 -19.01 11.65 -0.83
N LYS A 453 -19.08 12.76 -0.10
CA LYS A 453 -17.98 13.74 -0.09
C LYS A 453 -16.71 13.18 0.54
N ASN A 454 -16.85 12.41 1.63
CA ASN A 454 -15.72 11.78 2.30
C ASN A 454 -15.07 10.72 1.40
N ALA A 455 -15.86 9.87 0.73
CA ALA A 455 -15.37 8.92 -0.26
C ALA A 455 -14.62 9.61 -1.41
N ILE A 456 -15.16 10.70 -1.96
CA ILE A 456 -14.50 11.51 -3.00
C ILE A 456 -13.15 12.05 -2.50
N ALA A 457 -13.11 12.60 -1.28
CA ALA A 457 -11.87 13.11 -0.69
C ALA A 457 -10.83 12.00 -0.50
N ALA A 458 -11.25 10.82 -0.04
CA ALA A 458 -10.37 9.66 0.11
C ALA A 458 -9.81 9.19 -1.25
N VAL A 459 -10.65 9.11 -2.30
CA VAL A 459 -10.20 8.77 -3.65
C VAL A 459 -9.22 9.82 -4.19
N GLN A 460 -9.46 11.10 -3.95
CA GLN A 460 -8.55 12.18 -4.34
C GLN A 460 -7.19 12.07 -3.64
N ILE A 461 -7.17 11.68 -2.37
CA ILE A 461 -5.91 11.43 -1.65
C ILE A 461 -5.14 10.29 -2.34
N ILE A 462 -5.80 9.18 -2.66
CA ILE A 462 -5.15 8.04 -3.34
C ILE A 462 -4.63 8.42 -4.74
N LEU A 463 -5.37 9.24 -5.48
CA LEU A 463 -4.96 9.74 -6.81
C LEU A 463 -3.69 10.61 -6.78
N ASN A 464 -3.31 11.16 -5.62
CA ASN A 464 -2.05 11.89 -5.48
C ASN A 464 -0.83 10.95 -5.44
N TYR A 465 -1.03 9.68 -5.06
CA TYR A 465 0.05 8.69 -4.93
C TYR A 465 0.11 7.73 -6.12
N ILE A 466 -1.05 7.35 -6.67
CA ILE A 466 -1.16 6.25 -7.62
C ILE A 466 -1.57 6.81 -9.00
N PRO A 467 -0.85 6.47 -10.09
CA PRO A 467 -1.21 6.93 -11.41
C PRO A 467 -2.55 6.34 -11.87
N ALA A 468 -3.29 7.10 -12.67
CA ALA A 468 -4.60 6.68 -13.20
C ALA A 468 -4.56 5.39 -14.04
N SER A 469 -3.40 4.93 -14.50
CA SER A 469 -3.23 3.68 -15.25
C SER A 469 -3.18 2.42 -14.38
N ASN A 470 -3.12 2.55 -13.05
CA ASN A 470 -3.03 1.42 -12.13
C ASN A 470 -4.33 0.58 -12.13
N GLU A 471 -4.19 -0.75 -12.22
CA GLU A 471 -5.33 -1.68 -12.31
C GLU A 471 -6.20 -1.66 -11.05
N SER A 472 -5.60 -1.72 -9.86
CA SER A 472 -6.31 -1.68 -8.58
C SER A 472 -7.11 -0.39 -8.38
N LEU A 473 -6.57 0.75 -8.86
CA LEU A 473 -7.30 2.01 -8.85
C LEU A 473 -8.47 2.01 -9.83
N GLN A 474 -8.30 1.41 -11.02
CA GLN A 474 -9.40 1.24 -11.98
C GLN A 474 -10.51 0.34 -11.45
N GLU A 475 -10.18 -0.70 -10.67
CA GLU A 475 -11.15 -1.54 -9.96
C GLU A 475 -11.96 -0.73 -8.95
N LEU A 476 -11.32 0.14 -8.16
CA LEU A 476 -12.02 1.06 -7.24
C LEU A 476 -12.98 1.99 -7.98
N LEU A 477 -12.56 2.60 -9.10
CA LEU A 477 -13.43 3.46 -9.90
C LEU A 477 -14.57 2.68 -10.55
N ALA A 478 -14.33 1.44 -10.96
CA ALA A 478 -15.37 0.54 -11.45
C ALA A 478 -16.37 0.20 -10.35
N ALA A 479 -15.93 -0.04 -9.10
CA ALA A 479 -16.80 -0.25 -7.95
C ALA A 479 -17.69 0.98 -7.70
N VAL A 480 -17.15 2.20 -7.71
CA VAL A 480 -17.94 3.44 -7.60
C VAL A 480 -19.05 3.47 -8.65
N ARG A 481 -18.72 3.22 -9.93
CA ARG A 481 -19.70 3.22 -11.03
C ARG A 481 -20.78 2.18 -10.82
N THR A 482 -20.41 0.95 -10.46
CA THR A 482 -21.35 -0.15 -10.21
C THR A 482 -22.30 0.20 -9.07
N ARG A 483 -21.77 0.72 -7.96
CA ARG A 483 -22.57 1.12 -6.80
C ARG A 483 -23.55 2.23 -7.15
N LEU A 484 -23.12 3.25 -7.90
CA LEU A 484 -24.01 4.31 -8.38
C LEU A 484 -25.12 3.74 -9.30
N ALA A 485 -24.78 2.89 -10.27
CA ALA A 485 -25.76 2.26 -11.15
C ALA A 485 -26.79 1.42 -10.39
N GLU A 486 -26.36 0.64 -9.39
CA GLU A 486 -27.26 -0.11 -8.50
C GLU A 486 -28.25 0.81 -7.76
N ALA A 487 -27.77 1.93 -7.19
CA ALA A 487 -28.67 2.89 -6.53
C ALA A 487 -29.69 3.51 -7.51
N VAL A 488 -29.28 3.78 -8.76
CA VAL A 488 -30.19 4.27 -9.80
C VAL A 488 -31.22 3.20 -10.19
N ALA A 489 -30.81 1.94 -10.28
CA ALA A 489 -31.70 0.82 -10.56
C ALA A 489 -32.76 0.64 -9.45
N GLU A 490 -32.34 0.67 -8.18
CA GLU A 490 -33.19 0.58 -6.98
C GLU A 490 -34.15 1.76 -6.82
N LEU A 491 -33.84 2.92 -7.44
CA LEU A 491 -34.65 4.12 -7.32
C LEU A 491 -36.04 3.95 -7.94
N GLN A 492 -37.07 4.24 -7.14
CA GLN A 492 -38.46 4.22 -7.55
C GLN A 492 -39.13 5.58 -7.27
N VAL A 493 -39.56 6.26 -8.33
CA VAL A 493 -40.33 7.51 -8.24
C VAL A 493 -41.77 7.24 -8.66
N PRO A 494 -42.76 7.40 -7.77
CA PRO A 494 -44.15 7.13 -8.11
C PRO A 494 -44.67 8.05 -9.22
N THR A 495 -45.25 7.48 -10.28
CA THR A 495 -45.92 8.21 -11.37
C THR A 495 -47.43 8.32 -11.12
N TRP A 496 -47.82 8.66 -9.88
CA TRP A 496 -49.22 8.82 -9.52
C TRP A 496 -49.77 10.15 -10.06
N SER A 497 -51.04 10.15 -10.50
CA SER A 497 -51.71 11.35 -11.00
C SER A 497 -52.17 12.25 -9.84
N ILE A 498 -52.33 13.55 -10.09
CA ILE A 498 -52.80 14.52 -9.07
C ILE A 498 -54.12 14.09 -8.42
N PRO A 499 -55.18 13.66 -9.15
CA PRO A 499 -56.43 13.24 -8.51
C PRO A 499 -56.26 12.05 -7.58
N LEU A 500 -55.34 11.13 -7.91
CA LEU A 500 -55.04 9.96 -7.10
C LEU A 500 -54.27 10.34 -5.82
N MET A 501 -53.29 11.25 -5.94
CA MET A 501 -52.55 11.77 -4.80
C MET A 501 -53.45 12.57 -3.84
N ASN A 502 -54.48 13.25 -4.36
CA ASN A 502 -55.46 13.96 -3.54
C ASN A 502 -56.44 13.01 -2.83
N ALA A 503 -56.76 11.86 -3.43
CA ALA A 503 -57.64 10.86 -2.82
C ALA A 503 -56.96 10.07 -1.69
N VAL A 504 -55.65 9.89 -1.74
CA VAL A 504 -54.88 9.10 -0.77
C VAL A 504 -54.03 10.02 0.11
N SER A 505 -54.39 10.14 1.39
CA SER A 505 -53.83 11.15 2.31
C SER A 505 -52.29 11.14 2.47
N GLN A 506 -51.62 9.99 2.25
CA GLN A 506 -50.16 9.84 2.38
C GLN A 506 -49.42 9.82 1.03
N ALA A 507 -50.13 9.74 -0.10
CA ALA A 507 -49.52 9.50 -1.40
C ALA A 507 -48.67 10.68 -1.89
N ALA A 508 -49.20 11.92 -1.77
CA ALA A 508 -48.45 13.12 -2.16
C ALA A 508 -47.14 13.26 -1.37
N ARG A 509 -47.18 12.94 -0.08
CA ARG A 509 -46.04 12.95 0.84
C ARG A 509 -44.95 11.96 0.42
N ILE A 510 -45.33 10.69 0.19
CA ILE A 510 -44.38 9.64 -0.22
C ILE A 510 -43.81 9.93 -1.60
N ALA A 511 -44.63 10.40 -2.55
CA ALA A 511 -44.15 10.79 -3.86
C ALA A 511 -43.15 11.96 -3.78
N ALA A 512 -43.40 12.94 -2.90
CA ALA A 512 -42.44 14.01 -2.60
C ALA A 512 -41.14 13.47 -1.99
N TYR A 513 -41.23 12.60 -0.99
CA TYR A 513 -40.07 11.95 -0.36
C TYR A 513 -39.20 11.19 -1.37
N LYS A 514 -39.80 10.30 -2.17
CA LYS A 514 -39.09 9.50 -3.19
C LYS A 514 -38.48 10.38 -4.28
N PHE A 515 -39.17 11.45 -4.68
CA PHE A 515 -38.60 12.45 -5.60
C PHE A 515 -37.41 13.17 -4.97
N GLY A 516 -37.50 13.60 -3.71
CA GLY A 516 -36.39 14.21 -2.97
C GLY A 516 -35.19 13.28 -2.83
N MET A 517 -35.40 11.98 -2.60
CA MET A 517 -34.33 10.97 -2.63
C MET A 517 -33.65 10.90 -3.99
N SER A 518 -34.43 11.03 -5.07
CA SER A 518 -33.91 11.05 -6.45
C SER A 518 -33.05 12.29 -6.71
N VAL A 519 -33.51 13.47 -6.28
CA VAL A 519 -32.72 14.72 -6.31
C VAL A 519 -31.42 14.55 -5.53
N ARG A 520 -31.48 13.90 -4.36
CA ARG A 520 -30.31 13.65 -3.50
C ARG A 520 -29.30 12.73 -4.18
N LEU A 521 -29.76 11.62 -4.75
CA LEU A 521 -28.90 10.70 -5.51
C LEU A 521 -28.29 11.41 -6.72
N LEU A 522 -29.08 12.19 -7.46
CA LEU A 522 -28.62 12.98 -8.59
C LEU A 522 -27.49 13.95 -8.19
N LYS A 523 -27.67 14.66 -7.07
CA LYS A 523 -26.65 15.53 -6.50
C LYS A 523 -25.39 14.74 -6.13
N ASN A 524 -25.54 13.58 -5.49
CA ASN A 524 -24.41 12.75 -5.09
C ASN A 524 -23.64 12.22 -6.31
N ILE A 525 -24.31 11.82 -7.40
CA ILE A 525 -23.69 11.45 -8.67
C ILE A 525 -22.89 12.64 -9.23
N ALA A 526 -23.48 13.83 -9.24
CA ALA A 526 -22.84 15.04 -9.78
C ALA A 526 -21.57 15.47 -9.02
N LEU A 527 -21.41 15.07 -7.75
CA LEU A 527 -20.19 15.35 -6.99
C LEU A 527 -18.96 14.62 -7.55
N TRP A 528 -19.13 13.52 -8.28
CA TRP A 528 -18.03 12.73 -8.84
C TRP A 528 -17.43 13.31 -10.14
N LYS A 529 -17.84 14.51 -10.57
CA LYS A 529 -17.43 15.16 -11.82
C LYS A 529 -15.92 15.34 -12.02
N ASP A 530 -15.16 15.45 -10.93
CA ASP A 530 -13.71 15.67 -10.98
C ASP A 530 -12.92 14.34 -10.91
N ILE A 531 -13.62 13.19 -10.81
CA ILE A 531 -13.01 11.85 -10.71
C ILE A 531 -13.47 10.97 -11.88
N LEU A 532 -14.78 10.93 -12.16
CA LEU A 532 -15.35 10.09 -13.21
C LEU A 532 -15.44 10.83 -14.54
N ALA A 533 -15.27 10.09 -15.64
CA ALA A 533 -15.40 10.66 -16.97
C ALA A 533 -16.82 11.19 -17.23
N MET A 534 -16.92 12.39 -17.80
CA MET A 534 -18.19 13.08 -18.06
C MET A 534 -19.26 12.22 -18.78
N PRO A 535 -18.94 11.42 -19.82
CA PRO A 535 -19.95 10.57 -20.47
C PRO A 535 -20.62 9.56 -19.52
N VAL A 536 -19.88 9.03 -18.54
CA VAL A 536 -20.42 8.10 -17.54
C VAL A 536 -21.40 8.81 -16.61
N LEU A 537 -21.06 10.04 -16.21
CA LEU A 537 -21.91 10.86 -15.35
C LEU A 537 -23.16 11.34 -16.08
N GLU A 538 -23.04 11.73 -17.35
CA GLU A 538 -24.19 12.12 -18.18
C GLU A 538 -25.16 10.95 -18.36
N GLN A 539 -24.66 9.73 -18.63
CA GLN A 539 -25.50 8.54 -18.71
C GLN A 539 -26.26 8.30 -17.40
N LEU A 540 -25.57 8.27 -16.26
CA LEU A 540 -26.22 7.99 -14.97
C LEU A 540 -27.17 9.12 -14.55
N ALA A 541 -26.73 10.37 -14.63
CA ALA A 541 -27.47 11.53 -14.13
C ALA A 541 -28.61 11.97 -15.05
N LEU A 542 -28.33 12.10 -16.36
CA LEU A 542 -29.28 12.63 -17.33
C LEU A 542 -30.19 11.53 -17.86
N ASP A 543 -29.62 10.46 -18.41
CA ASP A 543 -30.42 9.45 -19.09
C ASP A 543 -31.19 8.58 -18.08
N GLU A 544 -30.48 8.02 -17.09
CA GLU A 544 -31.07 7.04 -16.18
C GLU A 544 -31.88 7.70 -15.06
N VAL A 545 -31.30 8.63 -14.29
CA VAL A 545 -32.01 9.29 -13.17
C VAL A 545 -33.03 10.31 -13.67
N LEU A 546 -32.58 11.35 -14.37
CA LEU A 546 -33.46 12.45 -14.75
C LEU A 546 -34.53 12.01 -15.76
N CYS A 547 -34.13 11.49 -16.92
CA CYS A 547 -35.05 11.14 -17.99
C CYS A 547 -35.79 9.83 -17.71
N GLY A 548 -35.09 8.83 -17.14
CA GLY A 548 -35.68 7.53 -16.81
C GLY A 548 -36.58 7.52 -15.57
N LYS A 549 -36.20 8.18 -14.47
CA LYS A 549 -36.93 8.09 -13.18
C LYS A 549 -37.72 9.35 -12.84
N MET A 550 -37.15 10.54 -13.01
CA MET A 550 -37.74 11.80 -12.50
C MET A 550 -38.73 12.46 -13.47
N LEU A 551 -38.42 12.48 -14.76
CA LEU A 551 -39.24 13.15 -15.79
C LEU A 551 -40.68 12.61 -15.88
N PRO A 552 -40.94 11.29 -15.78
CA PRO A 552 -42.31 10.77 -15.73
C PRO A 552 -43.15 11.36 -14.59
N HIS A 553 -42.54 11.57 -13.42
CA HIS A 553 -43.21 12.20 -12.28
C HIS A 553 -43.47 13.69 -12.53
N LEU A 554 -42.47 14.43 -13.03
CA LEU A 554 -42.60 15.86 -13.36
C LEU A 554 -43.73 16.12 -14.37
N ARG A 555 -43.88 15.25 -15.39
CA ARG A 555 -44.97 15.34 -16.37
C ARG A 555 -46.36 15.23 -15.73
N ASN A 556 -46.51 14.41 -14.68
CA ASN A 556 -47.80 14.25 -14.01
C ASN A 556 -48.19 15.46 -13.16
N ILE A 557 -47.21 16.22 -12.67
CA ILE A 557 -47.43 17.38 -11.79
C ILE A 557 -47.40 18.71 -12.53
N VAL A 558 -47.15 18.73 -13.84
CA VAL A 558 -46.99 19.95 -14.66
C VAL A 558 -48.18 20.92 -14.56
N HIS A 559 -49.38 20.40 -14.30
CA HIS A 559 -50.58 21.21 -14.11
C HIS A 559 -50.59 21.99 -12.78
N ASN A 560 -49.75 21.60 -11.82
CA ASN A 560 -49.43 22.36 -10.62
C ASN A 560 -48.13 23.12 -10.84
N ILE A 561 -48.24 24.29 -11.48
CA ILE A 561 -47.10 25.10 -11.94
C ILE A 561 -46.10 25.37 -10.81
N HIS A 562 -46.57 25.73 -9.61
CA HIS A 562 -45.67 26.03 -8.50
C HIS A 562 -44.87 24.80 -8.05
N ASP A 563 -45.51 23.64 -7.89
CA ASP A 563 -44.81 22.42 -7.46
C ASP A 563 -43.85 21.92 -8.54
N ALA A 564 -44.26 22.01 -9.82
CA ALA A 564 -43.43 21.67 -10.96
C ALA A 564 -42.18 22.56 -11.05
N VAL A 565 -42.33 23.88 -10.91
CA VAL A 565 -41.21 24.84 -10.92
C VAL A 565 -40.26 24.57 -9.77
N THR A 566 -40.76 24.48 -8.53
CA THR A 566 -39.90 24.22 -7.35
C THR A 566 -39.10 22.93 -7.49
N ARG A 567 -39.70 21.85 -7.98
CA ARG A 567 -39.00 20.57 -8.18
C ARG A 567 -37.99 20.63 -9.32
N THR A 568 -38.31 21.37 -10.38
CA THR A 568 -37.40 21.59 -11.51
C THR A 568 -36.18 22.40 -11.08
N GLU A 569 -36.36 23.46 -10.31
CA GLU A 569 -35.26 24.24 -9.71
C GLU A 569 -34.32 23.36 -8.88
N ARG A 570 -34.87 22.41 -8.11
CA ARG A 570 -34.08 21.45 -7.31
C ARG A 570 -33.28 20.49 -8.16
N VAL A 571 -33.86 19.99 -9.25
CA VAL A 571 -33.16 19.15 -10.23
C VAL A 571 -31.98 19.92 -10.84
N VAL A 572 -32.22 21.16 -11.27
CA VAL A 572 -31.19 22.02 -11.87
C VAL A 572 -30.07 22.30 -10.86
N ALA A 573 -30.40 22.60 -9.60
CA ALA A 573 -29.41 22.81 -8.55
C ALA A 573 -28.56 21.55 -8.27
N ALA A 574 -29.18 20.36 -8.31
CA ALA A 574 -28.50 19.07 -8.13
C ALA A 574 -27.55 18.72 -9.28
N LEU A 575 -27.82 19.19 -10.49
CA LEU A 575 -27.02 18.94 -11.70
C LEU A 575 -25.84 19.90 -11.90
N SER A 576 -25.56 20.76 -10.91
CA SER A 576 -24.48 21.75 -10.99
C SER A 576 -23.12 21.10 -11.28
N GLY A 577 -22.57 21.38 -12.47
CA GLY A 577 -21.28 20.85 -12.96
C GLY A 577 -21.36 19.68 -13.92
N VAL A 578 -22.46 18.91 -13.95
CA VAL A 578 -22.69 17.86 -14.97
C VAL A 578 -23.40 18.45 -16.21
N TRP A 579 -24.24 19.47 -15.99
CA TRP A 579 -25.03 20.17 -17.03
C TRP A 579 -24.21 21.01 -18.04
N THR A 580 -22.88 20.97 -18.04
CA THR A 580 -22.04 21.83 -18.92
C THR A 580 -21.13 21.05 -19.88
N GLY A 581 -21.30 19.73 -20.01
CA GLY A 581 -20.51 18.89 -20.91
C GLY A 581 -20.70 19.20 -22.40
N ALA A 582 -19.68 18.96 -23.22
CA ALA A 582 -19.69 19.23 -24.67
C ALA A 582 -20.78 18.45 -25.44
N SER A 583 -21.27 17.34 -24.86
CA SER A 583 -22.38 16.50 -25.34
C SER A 583 -23.69 17.26 -25.49
N LEU A 584 -23.85 18.40 -24.81
CA LEU A 584 -25.03 19.26 -24.94
C LEU A 584 -25.14 19.98 -26.29
N SER A 585 -24.06 20.01 -27.08
CA SER A 585 -24.06 20.69 -28.40
C SER A 585 -24.56 19.80 -29.55
N GLY A 586 -24.76 18.49 -29.32
CA GLY A 586 -25.18 17.55 -30.35
C GLY A 586 -26.25 16.60 -29.84
N GLU A 587 -27.52 16.92 -30.12
CA GLU A 587 -28.66 15.99 -30.05
C GLU A 587 -29.04 15.41 -28.67
N LEU A 588 -29.70 16.18 -27.79
CA LEU A 588 -30.42 15.59 -26.64
C LEU A 588 -31.82 16.18 -26.44
N LYS A 589 -32.81 15.30 -26.62
CA LYS A 589 -34.25 15.51 -26.37
C LYS A 589 -34.54 16.04 -24.95
N CYS A 590 -33.70 15.74 -23.95
CA CYS A 590 -33.94 16.12 -22.55
C CYS A 590 -33.63 17.59 -22.23
N GLY A 591 -32.64 18.21 -22.89
CA GLY A 591 -32.40 19.66 -22.76
C GLY A 591 -33.58 20.47 -23.27
N SER A 592 -34.16 20.06 -24.40
CA SER A 592 -35.39 20.66 -24.92
C SER A 592 -36.59 20.51 -23.97
N TYR A 593 -36.72 19.39 -23.23
CA TYR A 593 -37.82 19.19 -22.27
C TYR A 593 -37.68 20.00 -20.98
N LEU A 594 -36.46 20.19 -20.46
CA LEU A 594 -36.20 21.05 -19.30
C LEU A 594 -36.31 22.53 -19.66
N ILE A 595 -35.86 22.92 -20.86
CA ILE A 595 -36.10 24.26 -21.44
C ILE A 595 -37.59 24.50 -21.75
N PHE A 596 -38.40 23.44 -21.91
CA PHE A 596 -39.85 23.53 -22.10
C PHE A 596 -40.63 23.50 -20.76
N LEU A 597 -40.00 23.05 -19.67
CA LEU A 597 -40.56 23.03 -18.31
C LEU A 597 -40.18 24.29 -17.50
N LEU A 598 -39.02 24.89 -17.79
CA LEU A 598 -38.67 26.27 -17.45
C LEU A 598 -39.40 27.23 -18.39
#